data_AF-A0A5D2AP79-F1
#
_entry.id   AF-A0A5D2AP79-F1
#
_cell.length_a   1.000
_cell.length_b   1.000
_cell.length_c   1.000
_cell.angle_alpha   90.00
_cell.angle_beta   90.00
_cell.angle_gamma   90.00
#
_symmetry.space_group_name_H-M   'P 1'
#
loop_
_entity.id
_entity.type
_entity.pdbx_description
1 polymer ?
#
loop_
_entity_poly.entity_id
_entity_poly.type
_entity_poly.pdbx_seq_one_letter_code
_entity_poly.pdbx_strand_id
1 'polypeptide(L)'
;MISDIVNVILCLGNCVLLVNLRRMRLEKCWFCSSTVYPGHGIQFVRNDAKIFHFCRSKCHKNFKMKRNPRKVKWTKAYRRLHGKDMTQDSTFEFERKRNRPERYDRNLAENTLKAIKKIDKIRSDRASDHIKNRLKTGKVQRQKEARKQLELGIHLVKAPLALAQDSSLCLPKIKAMCPKHRQKRISPWKSEIGFAVPRLGIFVHQNLMHATRGLNYQEVFYVVSSGLEF
;
A
#
# COMPACT_ATOMS: atom_id res chain seq x y z
N MET A 1 -32.98 -16.33 9.84
CA MET A 1 -31.80 -16.04 10.68
C MET A 1 -31.49 -17.31 11.44
N ILE A 2 -30.78 -18.24 10.81
CA ILE A 2 -30.24 -19.41 11.50
C ILE A 2 -28.75 -19.12 11.55
N SER A 3 -28.32 -18.78 12.75
CA SER A 3 -26.94 -18.51 13.10
C SER A 3 -26.20 -19.83 12.96
N ASP A 4 -25.42 -20.00 11.90
CA ASP A 4 -24.41 -21.06 11.82
C ASP A 4 -23.27 -20.73 12.80
N ILE A 5 -23.60 -20.81 14.09
CA ILE A 5 -22.66 -21.06 15.17
C ILE A 5 -22.71 -22.58 15.31
N VAL A 6 -21.89 -23.29 14.52
CA VAL A 6 -21.60 -24.68 14.85
C VAL A 6 -20.73 -24.64 16.10
N ASN A 7 -21.39 -24.62 17.27
CA ASN A 7 -20.75 -24.87 18.55
C ASN A 7 -20.35 -26.35 18.55
N VAL A 8 -19.14 -26.66 18.10
CA VAL A 8 -18.51 -27.94 18.46
C VAL A 8 -18.07 -27.78 19.91
N ILE A 9 -18.96 -28.19 20.82
CA ILE A 9 -18.63 -28.37 22.24
C ILE A 9 -17.75 -29.64 22.30
N LEU A 10 -16.44 -29.47 22.15
CA LEU A 10 -15.50 -30.50 22.60
C LEU A 10 -15.42 -30.37 24.13
N CYS A 11 -16.29 -31.12 24.82
CA CYS A 11 -16.19 -31.36 26.25
C CYS A 11 -14.94 -32.20 26.55
N LEU A 12 -13.79 -31.54 26.68
CA LEU A 12 -12.65 -32.05 27.44
C LEU A 12 -12.44 -31.10 28.62
N GLY A 13 -13.04 -31.46 29.76
CA GLY A 13 -12.74 -30.94 31.10
C GLY A 13 -12.73 -29.41 31.27
N ASN A 14 -13.87 -28.83 31.66
CA ASN A 14 -14.05 -27.51 32.31
C ASN A 14 -13.35 -26.26 31.76
N CYS A 15 -12.67 -26.34 30.62
CA CYS A 15 -12.10 -25.18 29.93
C CYS A 15 -12.87 -25.01 28.62
N VAL A 16 -13.95 -24.22 28.65
CA VAL A 16 -14.66 -23.79 27.45
C VAL A 16 -13.77 -22.79 26.71
N LEU A 17 -12.78 -23.31 25.97
CA LEU A 17 -12.13 -22.53 24.94
C LEU A 17 -13.13 -22.40 23.80
N LEU A 18 -13.87 -21.28 23.79
CA LEU A 18 -14.53 -20.78 22.59
C LEU A 18 -13.44 -20.54 21.54
N VAL A 19 -13.08 -21.57 20.79
CA VAL A 19 -12.32 -21.43 19.56
C VAL A 19 -13.27 -20.74 18.58
N ASN A 20 -13.25 -19.41 18.61
CA ASN A 20 -13.84 -18.58 17.57
C ASN A 20 -13.24 -19.05 16.24
N LEU A 21 -13.99 -19.89 15.51
CA LEU A 21 -13.74 -20.21 14.11
C LEU A 21 -13.88 -18.90 13.35
N ARG A 22 -12.73 -18.22 13.18
CA ARG A 22 -12.61 -16.90 12.57
C ARG A 22 -13.22 -16.96 11.18
N ARG A 23 -14.41 -16.38 11.01
CA ARG A 23 -14.89 -15.97 9.69
C ARG A 23 -13.83 -15.05 9.08
N MET A 24 -13.05 -15.55 8.13
CA MET A 24 -12.00 -14.82 7.43
C MET A 24 -12.63 -13.89 6.38
N ARG A 25 -13.42 -12.92 6.84
CA ARG A 25 -14.04 -11.92 5.99
C ARG A 25 -13.32 -10.59 6.14
N LEU A 26 -12.87 -10.03 5.03
CA LEU A 26 -12.30 -8.69 5.01
C LEU A 26 -13.45 -7.68 4.99
N GLU A 27 -13.58 -6.91 6.06
CA GLU A 27 -14.59 -5.85 6.15
C GLU A 27 -14.05 -4.53 5.63
N LYS A 28 -14.94 -3.62 5.24
CA LYS A 28 -14.57 -2.26 4.86
C LYS A 28 -14.79 -1.34 6.06
N CYS A 29 -13.82 -0.49 6.34
CA CYS A 29 -13.97 0.53 7.36
C CYS A 29 -15.03 1.55 6.96
N TRP A 30 -15.89 1.92 7.91
CA TRP A 30 -16.98 2.87 7.67
C TRP A 30 -16.48 4.28 7.26
N PHE A 31 -15.36 4.73 7.84
CA PHE A 31 -14.84 6.10 7.60
C PHE A 31 -13.86 6.16 6.42
N CYS A 32 -12.83 5.29 6.44
CA CYS A 32 -11.74 5.31 5.45
C CYS A 32 -12.10 4.52 4.17
N SER A 33 -13.05 3.59 4.23
CA SER A 33 -13.33 2.55 3.23
C SER A 33 -12.15 1.64 2.89
N SER A 34 -11.06 1.69 3.66
CA SER A 34 -9.96 0.72 3.58
C SER A 34 -10.42 -0.65 4.10
N THR A 35 -9.71 -1.69 3.69
CA THR A 35 -9.89 -3.05 4.20
C THR A 35 -9.47 -3.17 5.66
N VAL A 36 -10.25 -3.90 6.45
CA VAL A 36 -9.99 -4.27 7.84
C VAL A 36 -9.76 -5.77 7.87
N TYR A 37 -8.54 -6.15 8.28
CA TYR A 37 -8.16 -7.54 8.45
C TYR A 37 -8.58 -8.05 9.84
N PRO A 38 -8.80 -9.37 10.02
CA PRO A 38 -9.10 -9.94 11.32
C PRO A 38 -8.05 -9.58 12.37
N GLY A 39 -8.49 -9.23 13.59
CA GLY A 39 -7.59 -8.83 14.67
C GLY A 39 -7.10 -7.37 14.62
N HIS A 40 -7.53 -6.59 13.62
CA HIS A 40 -7.18 -5.18 13.51
C HIS A 40 -8.39 -4.25 13.69
N GLY A 41 -8.11 -3.06 14.22
CA GLY A 41 -9.11 -1.99 14.32
C GLY A 41 -10.03 -2.13 15.52
N ILE A 42 -11.16 -1.44 15.47
CA ILE A 42 -12.17 -1.41 16.54
C ILE A 42 -13.55 -1.54 15.90
N GLN A 43 -14.45 -2.27 16.55
CA GLN A 43 -15.85 -2.35 16.20
C GLN A 43 -16.67 -1.53 17.21
N PHE A 44 -17.51 -0.63 16.72
CA PHE A 44 -18.45 0.12 17.54
C PHE A 44 -19.86 -0.32 17.18
N VAL A 45 -20.61 -0.80 18.18
CA VAL A 45 -22.02 -1.18 18.03
C VAL A 45 -22.86 -0.05 18.61
N ARG A 46 -23.78 0.47 17.81
CA ARG A 46 -24.77 1.46 18.27
C ARG A 46 -26.04 0.75 18.73
N ASN A 47 -26.82 1.40 19.58
CA ASN A 47 -28.13 0.95 20.05
C ASN A 47 -29.08 0.49 18.92
N ASP A 48 -29.03 1.11 17.72
CA ASP A 48 -29.77 0.68 16.52
C ASP A 48 -29.33 -0.70 15.95
N ALA A 49 -28.54 -1.48 16.69
CA ALA A 49 -27.83 -2.68 16.24
C ALA A 49 -26.91 -2.45 15.01
N LYS A 50 -26.60 -1.18 14.68
CA LYS A 50 -25.69 -0.84 13.56
C LYS A 50 -24.25 -1.03 13.99
N ILE A 51 -23.55 -1.85 13.23
CA ILE A 51 -22.16 -2.20 13.46
C ILE A 51 -21.27 -1.32 12.58
N PHE A 52 -20.34 -0.60 13.21
CA PHE A 52 -19.34 0.22 12.55
C PHE A 52 -17.95 -0.36 12.75
N HIS A 53 -17.32 -0.79 11.65
CA HIS A 53 -15.93 -1.24 11.67
C HIS A 53 -14.98 -0.07 11.37
N PHE A 54 -13.92 0.07 12.16
CA PHE A 54 -12.89 1.09 11.97
C PHE A 54 -11.50 0.49 11.76
N CYS A 55 -10.81 0.95 10.72
CA CYS A 55 -9.46 0.49 10.35
C CYS A 55 -8.39 0.87 11.40
N ARG A 56 -8.49 2.06 11.99
CA ARG A 56 -7.47 2.65 12.90
C ARG A 56 -8.12 3.60 13.90
N SER A 57 -7.42 3.92 15.00
CA SER A 57 -7.86 4.90 16.00
C SER A 57 -8.17 6.27 15.40
N LYS A 58 -7.44 6.70 14.36
CA LYS A 58 -7.73 7.93 13.59
C LYS A 58 -9.16 7.97 13.05
N CYS A 59 -9.66 6.86 12.52
CA CYS A 59 -11.02 6.79 11.97
C CYS A 59 -12.07 6.81 13.09
N HIS A 60 -11.79 6.09 14.17
CA HIS A 60 -12.66 6.03 15.33
C HIS A 60 -12.77 7.40 16.04
N LYS A 61 -11.65 8.12 16.23
CA LYS A 61 -11.64 9.48 16.79
C LYS A 61 -12.41 10.47 15.90
N ASN A 62 -12.22 10.42 14.57
CA ASN A 62 -12.98 11.28 13.65
C ASN A 62 -14.49 10.99 13.67
N PHE A 63 -14.87 9.73 13.85
CA PHE A 63 -16.26 9.34 14.03
C PHE A 63 -16.85 9.86 15.34
N LYS A 64 -16.11 9.75 16.46
CA LYS A 64 -16.50 10.32 17.76
C LYS A 64 -16.67 11.84 17.70
N MET A 65 -15.79 12.53 16.96
CA MET A 65 -15.91 13.97 16.66
C MET A 65 -17.02 14.29 15.63
N LYS A 66 -17.85 13.32 15.24
CA LYS A 66 -18.96 13.48 14.28
C LYS A 66 -18.55 14.11 12.94
N ARG A 67 -17.29 13.92 12.50
CA ARG A 67 -16.84 14.45 11.21
C ARG A 67 -17.48 13.67 10.05
N ASN A 68 -17.97 14.39 9.04
CA ASN A 68 -18.56 13.75 7.86
C ASN A 68 -17.46 13.26 6.90
N PRO A 69 -17.33 11.96 6.61
CA PRO A 69 -16.29 11.43 5.72
C PRO A 69 -16.36 12.00 4.30
N ARG A 70 -17.53 12.48 3.84
CA ARG A 70 -17.71 13.12 2.52
C ARG A 70 -17.04 14.49 2.40
N LYS A 71 -16.75 15.15 3.52
CA LYS A 71 -16.02 16.43 3.57
C LYS A 71 -14.52 16.25 3.83
N VAL A 72 -14.10 15.07 4.29
CA VAL A 72 -12.70 14.80 4.66
C VAL A 72 -11.90 14.32 3.44
N LYS A 73 -10.98 15.17 2.96
CA LYS A 73 -10.29 15.04 1.66
C LYS A 73 -9.56 13.71 1.39
N TRP A 74 -9.05 13.05 2.43
CA TRP A 74 -8.25 11.83 2.28
C TRP A 74 -9.10 10.54 2.21
N THR A 75 -10.40 10.59 2.52
CA THR A 75 -11.26 9.41 2.50
C THR A 75 -11.60 9.00 1.07
N LYS A 76 -11.95 7.73 0.87
CA LYS A 76 -12.46 7.25 -0.41
C LYS A 76 -13.84 7.80 -0.74
N ALA A 77 -14.68 8.06 0.26
CA ALA A 77 -15.99 8.70 0.07
C ALA A 77 -15.87 10.09 -0.54
N TYR A 78 -14.95 10.94 -0.04
CA TYR A 78 -14.68 12.25 -0.62
C TYR A 78 -14.19 12.13 -2.07
N ARG A 79 -13.26 11.20 -2.32
CA ARG A 79 -12.69 10.99 -3.66
C ARG A 79 -13.75 10.59 -4.70
N ARG A 80 -14.66 9.68 -4.35
CA ARG A 80 -15.77 9.28 -5.25
C ARG A 80 -16.71 10.45 -5.56
N LEU A 81 -17.12 11.20 -4.54
CA LEU A 81 -18.02 12.34 -4.71
C LEU A 81 -17.42 13.45 -5.60
N HIS A 82 -16.12 13.70 -5.48
CA HIS A 82 -15.42 14.75 -6.25
C HIS A 82 -14.86 14.24 -7.58
N GLY A 83 -15.32 13.08 -8.08
CA GLY A 83 -14.86 12.52 -9.36
C GLY A 83 -13.37 12.19 -9.40
N LYS A 84 -12.71 11.98 -8.25
CA LYS A 84 -11.28 11.65 -8.20
C LYS A 84 -10.98 10.19 -8.51
N ASP A 85 -11.92 9.31 -8.20
CA ASP A 85 -11.89 7.88 -8.49
C ASP A 85 -13.07 7.56 -9.42
N MET A 86 -12.91 6.58 -10.31
CA MET A 86 -14.03 6.10 -11.13
C MET A 86 -15.12 5.52 -10.22
N THR A 87 -16.35 6.00 -10.39
CA THR A 87 -17.48 5.63 -9.52
C THR A 87 -18.46 4.66 -10.20
N GLN A 88 -18.66 4.82 -11.51
CA GLN A 88 -19.53 3.95 -12.32
C GLN A 88 -18.65 3.10 -13.23
N ASP A 89 -18.50 1.82 -12.91
CA ASP A 89 -17.79 0.85 -13.75
C ASP A 89 -18.42 -0.52 -13.56
N SER A 90 -18.53 -1.29 -14.65
CA SER A 90 -19.10 -2.63 -14.62
C SER A 90 -18.28 -3.61 -13.77
N THR A 91 -16.98 -3.34 -13.57
CA THR A 91 -16.14 -4.18 -12.71
C THR A 91 -16.58 -4.19 -11.24
N PHE A 92 -17.27 -3.16 -10.77
CA PHE A 92 -17.72 -3.08 -9.38
C PHE A 92 -18.91 -3.98 -9.08
N GLU A 93 -19.67 -4.40 -10.09
CA GLU A 93 -20.84 -5.27 -9.91
C GLU A 93 -20.43 -6.67 -9.42
N PHE A 94 -19.21 -7.11 -9.74
CA PHE A 94 -18.67 -8.40 -9.30
C PHE A 94 -18.37 -8.44 -7.79
N GLU A 95 -18.16 -7.30 -7.13
CA GLU A 95 -17.88 -7.23 -5.68
C GLU A 95 -19.16 -7.30 -4.80
N ARG A 96 -20.34 -7.51 -5.39
CA ARG A 96 -21.61 -7.52 -4.66
C ARG A 96 -21.72 -8.66 -3.63
N LYS A 97 -22.38 -8.38 -2.51
CA LYS A 97 -22.66 -9.38 -1.47
C LYS A 97 -23.77 -10.32 -1.96
N ARG A 98 -23.49 -11.63 -2.04
CA ARG A 98 -24.50 -12.66 -2.29
C ARG A 98 -25.14 -13.09 -0.97
N ASN A 99 -26.47 -13.03 -0.89
CA ASN A 99 -27.22 -13.47 0.30
C ASN A 99 -27.69 -14.92 0.19
N ARG A 100 -27.82 -15.46 -1.03
CA ARG A 100 -28.13 -16.87 -1.29
C ARG A 100 -26.82 -17.62 -1.60
N PRO A 101 -26.47 -18.67 -0.84
CA PRO A 101 -25.36 -19.54 -1.20
C PRO A 101 -25.76 -20.43 -2.38
N GLU A 102 -24.82 -20.68 -3.28
CA GLU A 102 -24.92 -21.69 -4.32
C GLU A 102 -24.29 -23.00 -3.82
N ARG A 103 -24.69 -24.13 -4.39
CA ARG A 103 -24.00 -25.40 -4.12
C ARG A 103 -22.56 -25.32 -4.65
N TYR A 104 -21.67 -26.03 -3.99
CA TYR A 104 -20.27 -26.06 -4.40
C TYR A 104 -20.10 -26.88 -5.68
N ASP A 105 -19.60 -26.23 -6.72
CA ASP A 105 -19.17 -26.87 -7.97
C ASP A 105 -17.70 -26.54 -8.25
N ARG A 106 -16.86 -27.57 -8.43
CA ARG A 106 -15.42 -27.39 -8.63
C ARG A 106 -15.09 -26.58 -9.90
N ASN A 107 -15.77 -26.88 -10.99
CA ASN A 107 -15.60 -26.19 -12.28
C ASN A 107 -15.98 -24.70 -12.16
N LEU A 108 -17.07 -24.40 -11.46
CA LEU A 108 -17.50 -23.02 -11.20
C LEU A 108 -16.46 -22.26 -10.37
N ALA A 109 -15.94 -22.89 -9.31
CA ALA A 109 -14.91 -22.30 -8.46
C ALA A 109 -13.63 -21.98 -9.26
N GLU A 110 -13.17 -22.91 -10.09
CA GLU A 110 -11.98 -22.71 -10.94
C GLU A 110 -12.17 -21.56 -11.94
N ASN A 111 -13.30 -21.54 -12.64
CA ASN A 111 -13.65 -20.47 -13.56
C ASN A 111 -13.72 -19.11 -12.86
N THR A 112 -14.25 -19.08 -11.64
CA THR A 112 -14.31 -17.87 -10.81
C THR A 112 -12.91 -17.36 -10.44
N LEU A 113 -11.99 -18.24 -10.05
CA LEU A 113 -10.60 -17.85 -9.74
C LEU A 113 -9.86 -17.28 -10.96
N LYS A 114 -10.08 -17.86 -12.14
CA LYS A 114 -9.55 -17.33 -13.42
C LYS A 114 -10.14 -15.95 -13.73
N ALA A 115 -11.46 -15.79 -13.56
CA ALA A 115 -12.15 -14.53 -13.81
C ALA A 115 -11.70 -13.40 -12.86
N ILE A 116 -11.51 -13.67 -11.56
CA ILE A 116 -11.10 -12.68 -10.56
C ILE A 116 -9.78 -12.00 -10.96
N LYS A 117 -8.76 -12.77 -11.36
CA LYS A 117 -7.45 -12.24 -11.78
C LYS A 117 -7.58 -11.30 -12.99
N LYS A 118 -8.43 -11.68 -13.95
CA LYS A 118 -8.70 -10.86 -15.15
C LYS A 118 -9.42 -9.56 -14.79
N ILE A 119 -10.43 -9.63 -13.93
CA ILE A 119 -11.21 -8.46 -13.49
C ILE A 119 -10.32 -7.47 -12.73
N ASP A 120 -9.42 -7.95 -11.87
CA ASP A 120 -8.52 -7.09 -11.09
C ASP A 120 -7.54 -6.32 -11.99
N LYS A 121 -6.98 -7.01 -13.01
CA LYS A 121 -6.14 -6.36 -14.03
C LYS A 121 -6.90 -5.24 -14.75
N ILE A 122 -8.10 -5.55 -15.26
CA ILE A 122 -8.95 -4.56 -15.96
C ILE A 122 -9.25 -3.36 -15.07
N ARG A 123 -9.57 -3.60 -13.79
CA ARG A 123 -9.84 -2.54 -12.80
C ARG A 123 -8.62 -1.65 -12.58
N SER A 124 -7.44 -2.25 -12.43
CA SER A 124 -6.18 -1.52 -12.25
C SER A 124 -5.86 -0.65 -13.46
N ASP A 125 -5.96 -1.22 -14.66
CA ASP A 125 -5.67 -0.54 -15.92
C ASP A 125 -6.59 0.67 -16.11
N ARG A 126 -7.92 0.48 -16.00
CA ARG A 126 -8.91 1.56 -16.10
C ARG A 126 -8.71 2.64 -15.04
N ALA A 127 -8.39 2.25 -13.80
CA ALA A 127 -8.11 3.21 -12.73
C ALA A 127 -6.86 4.04 -13.04
N SER A 128 -5.82 3.42 -13.59
CA SER A 128 -4.60 4.11 -14.01
C SER A 128 -4.90 5.14 -15.11
N ASP A 129 -5.73 4.78 -16.09
CA ASP A 129 -6.06 5.64 -17.22
C ASP A 129 -6.95 6.82 -16.80
N HIS A 130 -7.91 6.60 -15.91
CA HIS A 130 -8.68 7.68 -15.31
C HIS A 130 -7.78 8.70 -14.59
N ILE A 131 -6.78 8.22 -13.84
CA ILE A 131 -5.82 9.09 -13.15
C ILE A 131 -4.96 9.85 -14.18
N LYS A 132 -4.44 9.17 -15.21
CA LYS A 132 -3.64 9.80 -16.28
C LYS A 132 -4.44 10.90 -16.96
N ASN A 133 -5.66 10.61 -17.40
CA ASN A 133 -6.52 11.57 -18.09
C ASN A 133 -6.80 12.80 -17.25
N ARG A 134 -7.08 12.64 -15.95
CA ARG A 134 -7.27 13.76 -15.03
C ARG A 134 -6.01 14.62 -14.86
N LEU A 135 -4.83 14.01 -14.83
CA LEU A 135 -3.56 14.73 -14.65
C LEU A 135 -3.11 15.51 -15.88
N LYS A 136 -3.60 15.17 -17.09
CA LYS A 136 -3.27 15.86 -18.34
C LYS A 136 -3.59 17.36 -18.27
N THR A 137 -4.77 17.74 -17.76
CA THR A 137 -5.19 19.14 -17.64
C THR A 137 -4.24 19.96 -16.76
N GLY A 138 -3.79 19.40 -15.63
CA GLY A 138 -2.85 20.06 -14.74
C GLY A 138 -1.44 20.21 -15.32
N LYS A 139 -1.04 19.39 -16.29
CA LYS A 139 0.24 19.56 -17.00
C LYS A 139 0.21 20.82 -17.89
N VAL A 140 -0.88 21.02 -18.62
CA VAL A 140 -1.06 22.17 -19.52
C VAL A 140 -1.08 23.49 -18.73
N GLN A 141 -1.84 23.54 -17.62
CA GLN A 141 -1.89 24.75 -16.78
C GLN A 141 -0.51 25.10 -16.20
N ARG A 142 0.22 24.11 -15.67
CA ARG A 142 1.59 24.32 -15.17
C ARG A 142 2.54 24.86 -16.24
N GLN A 143 2.44 24.39 -17.48
CA GLN A 143 3.26 24.91 -18.59
C GLN A 143 2.91 26.36 -18.91
N LYS A 144 1.62 26.70 -18.94
CA LYS A 144 1.14 28.07 -19.16
C LYS A 144 1.59 29.02 -18.04
N GLU A 145 1.46 28.58 -16.79
CA GLU A 145 1.93 29.31 -15.61
C GLU A 145 3.44 29.50 -15.64
N ALA A 146 4.21 28.44 -15.92
CA ALA A 146 5.66 28.52 -16.03
C ALA A 146 6.11 29.52 -17.11
N ARG A 147 5.46 29.52 -18.28
CA ARG A 147 5.71 30.51 -19.33
C ARG A 147 5.43 31.93 -18.84
N LYS A 148 4.29 32.15 -18.19
CA LYS A 148 3.94 33.47 -17.61
C LYS A 148 4.95 33.91 -16.54
N GLN A 149 5.44 32.99 -15.72
CA GLN A 149 6.46 33.29 -14.71
C GLN A 149 7.80 33.65 -15.35
N LEU A 150 8.21 32.97 -16.43
CA LEU A 150 9.41 33.33 -17.19
C LEU A 150 9.27 34.72 -17.82
N GLU A 151 8.10 35.05 -18.38
CA GLU A 151 7.81 36.38 -18.96
C GLU A 151 7.87 37.51 -17.92
N LEU A 152 7.37 37.29 -16.70
CA LEU A 152 7.45 38.28 -15.61
C LEU A 152 8.85 38.34 -14.99
N GLY A 153 9.52 37.18 -14.90
CA GLY A 153 10.81 36.99 -14.25
C GLY A 153 12.02 37.19 -15.16
N ILE A 154 11.88 37.79 -16.35
CA ILE A 154 12.98 37.98 -17.31
C ILE A 154 14.20 38.64 -16.64
N HIS A 155 13.97 39.61 -15.77
CA HIS A 155 15.01 40.34 -15.04
C HIS A 155 15.85 39.47 -14.08
N LEU A 156 15.31 38.35 -13.60
CA LEU A 156 16.00 37.42 -12.71
C LEU A 156 16.84 36.39 -13.48
N VAL A 157 16.61 36.26 -14.80
CA VAL A 157 17.24 35.26 -15.64
C VAL A 157 18.35 35.91 -16.45
N LYS A 158 19.61 35.65 -16.10
CA LYS A 158 20.76 36.00 -16.96
C LYS A 158 20.69 35.20 -18.26
N ALA A 159 21.05 35.83 -19.38
CA ALA A 159 21.13 35.16 -20.66
C ALA A 159 22.11 33.97 -20.58
N PRO A 160 21.78 32.79 -21.15
CA PRO A 160 22.62 31.60 -21.04
C PRO A 160 24.05 31.80 -21.60
N LEU A 161 24.23 32.73 -22.55
CA LEU A 161 25.55 33.11 -23.07
C LEU A 161 26.36 33.95 -22.06
N ALA A 162 25.71 34.80 -21.27
CA ALA A 162 26.37 35.58 -20.23
C ALA A 162 26.85 34.68 -19.08
N LEU A 163 26.09 33.62 -18.76
CA LEU A 163 26.53 32.60 -17.79
C LEU A 163 27.72 31.77 -18.29
N ALA A 164 27.86 31.57 -19.60
CA ALA A 164 28.99 30.84 -20.17
C ALA A 164 30.31 31.63 -20.14
N GLN A 165 30.25 32.96 -20.00
CA GLN A 165 31.41 33.85 -19.89
C GLN A 165 31.86 34.03 -18.43
N ASP A 166 30.96 33.81 -17.46
CA ASP A 166 31.25 33.84 -16.03
C ASP A 166 32.14 32.64 -15.64
N SER A 167 33.46 32.85 -15.61
CA SER A 167 34.49 31.83 -15.31
C SER A 167 34.39 31.18 -13.93
N SER A 168 33.64 31.79 -13.00
CA SER A 168 33.42 31.31 -11.62
C SER A 168 32.31 30.25 -11.49
N LEU A 169 31.44 30.10 -12.49
CA LEU A 169 30.33 29.13 -12.49
C LEU A 169 30.57 27.93 -13.42
N CYS A 170 31.60 27.99 -14.25
CA CYS A 170 32.11 26.83 -14.96
C CYS A 170 32.89 25.96 -13.98
N LEU A 171 32.30 24.86 -13.49
CA LEU A 171 33.11 23.80 -12.88
C LEU A 171 34.19 23.42 -13.91
N PRO A 172 35.48 23.40 -13.52
CA PRO A 172 36.54 23.04 -14.45
C PRO A 172 36.20 21.68 -15.03
N LYS A 173 36.26 21.56 -16.35
CA LYS A 173 36.02 20.31 -17.07
C LYS A 173 37.15 19.36 -16.73
N ILE A 174 37.09 18.74 -15.55
CA ILE A 174 37.96 17.63 -15.18
C ILE A 174 37.65 16.57 -16.22
N LYS A 175 38.62 16.33 -17.10
CA LYS A 175 38.65 15.18 -17.99
C LYS A 175 38.77 13.95 -17.09
N ALA A 176 37.66 13.51 -16.52
CA ALA A 176 37.59 12.20 -15.90
C ALA A 176 37.81 11.21 -17.06
N MET A 177 39.04 10.70 -17.15
CA MET A 177 39.33 9.53 -17.96
C MET A 177 38.41 8.43 -17.44
N CYS A 178 37.31 8.17 -18.14
CA CYS A 178 36.44 7.05 -17.82
C CYS A 178 37.32 5.79 -17.86
N PRO A 179 37.49 5.05 -16.75
CA PRO A 179 38.20 3.78 -16.81
C PRO A 179 37.46 2.92 -17.83
N LYS A 180 38.16 2.44 -18.87
CA LYS A 180 37.61 1.53 -19.86
C LYS A 180 36.82 0.47 -19.13
N HIS A 181 35.49 0.51 -19.29
CA HIS A 181 34.60 -0.47 -18.70
C HIS A 181 34.99 -1.82 -19.28
N ARG A 182 35.73 -2.62 -18.50
CA ARG A 182 35.96 -4.03 -18.81
C ARG A 182 34.60 -4.69 -18.70
N GLN A 183 33.92 -4.84 -19.82
CA GLN A 183 32.68 -5.60 -19.92
C GLN A 183 32.96 -6.99 -19.35
N LYS A 184 32.57 -7.23 -18.09
CA LYS A 184 32.35 -8.59 -17.63
C LYS A 184 31.13 -9.07 -18.43
N ARG A 185 31.43 -9.82 -19.47
CA ARG A 185 30.49 -10.61 -20.26
C ARG A 185 29.65 -11.41 -19.27
N ILE A 186 28.45 -10.95 -18.96
CA ILE A 186 27.48 -11.80 -18.25
C ILE A 186 27.13 -12.89 -19.26
N SER A 187 27.66 -14.08 -19.03
CA SER A 187 27.29 -15.26 -19.79
C SER A 187 25.79 -15.50 -19.59
N PRO A 188 25.04 -15.84 -20.66
CA PRO A 188 23.66 -16.29 -20.52
C PRO A 188 23.69 -17.59 -19.71
N TRP A 189 23.16 -17.58 -18.48
CA TRP A 189 22.97 -18.82 -17.74
C TRP A 189 21.85 -19.61 -18.40
N LYS A 190 22.28 -20.53 -19.27
CA LYS A 190 21.55 -21.74 -19.64
C LYS A 190 21.13 -22.47 -18.37
N SER A 191 19.90 -22.96 -18.43
CA SER A 191 19.39 -24.10 -17.67
C SER A 191 20.35 -25.30 -17.71
N GLU A 192 20.34 -26.07 -16.62
CA GLU A 192 21.14 -27.27 -16.28
C GLU A 192 22.17 -26.91 -15.20
N ILE A 193 22.00 -27.39 -13.96
CA ILE A 193 22.54 -28.67 -13.51
C ILE A 193 21.65 -29.24 -12.39
N GLY A 194 21.32 -30.53 -12.51
CA GLY A 194 20.76 -31.34 -11.44
C GLY A 194 21.81 -31.82 -10.42
N PHE A 195 21.28 -32.37 -9.33
CA PHE A 195 21.92 -33.24 -8.34
C PHE A 195 23.12 -32.71 -7.54
N ALA A 196 22.91 -32.50 -6.24
CA ALA A 196 23.39 -33.41 -5.20
C ALA A 196 23.20 -32.76 -3.81
N VAL A 197 22.43 -33.39 -2.95
CA VAL A 197 22.32 -33.02 -1.53
C VAL A 197 23.17 -34.00 -0.73
N PRO A 198 24.18 -33.53 0.03
CA PRO A 198 24.64 -34.25 1.20
C PRO A 198 24.20 -33.51 2.46
N ARG A 199 23.31 -34.20 3.17
CA ARG A 199 23.16 -34.24 4.63
C ARG A 199 24.48 -33.92 5.36
N LEU A 200 24.43 -33.00 6.32
CA LEU A 200 25.06 -33.10 7.63
C LEU A 200 24.53 -31.94 8.49
N GLY A 201 23.81 -32.29 9.54
CA GLY A 201 23.45 -31.35 10.61
C GLY A 201 24.43 -31.43 11.77
N ILE A 202 24.09 -30.63 12.78
CA ILE A 202 24.42 -30.72 14.22
C ILE A 202 25.50 -29.73 14.72
N PHE A 203 25.03 -28.86 15.64
CA PHE A 203 25.70 -28.12 16.74
C PHE A 203 26.61 -26.94 16.35
N VAL A 204 26.53 -25.75 16.97
CA VAL A 204 26.63 -25.48 18.42
C VAL A 204 25.87 -24.19 18.81
N HIS A 205 24.96 -24.36 19.78
CA HIS A 205 24.78 -23.59 21.02
C HIS A 205 24.69 -22.05 21.01
N GLN A 206 23.48 -21.57 21.34
CA GLN A 206 23.16 -20.71 22.50
C GLN A 206 24.35 -19.91 23.09
N ASN A 207 24.34 -18.59 22.93
CA ASN A 207 24.61 -17.59 23.97
C ASN A 207 24.90 -16.23 23.32
N LEU A 208 23.89 -15.36 23.24
CA LEU A 208 24.03 -13.91 23.45
C LEU A 208 22.63 -13.27 23.53
N MET A 209 21.83 -13.73 24.50
CA MET A 209 20.54 -13.11 24.88
C MET A 209 20.62 -12.65 26.33
N HIS A 210 21.66 -11.88 26.70
CA HIS A 210 21.73 -11.21 28.00
C HIS A 210 22.59 -9.93 27.93
N ALA A 211 22.16 -8.92 27.18
CA ALA A 211 22.57 -7.53 27.40
C ALA A 211 21.67 -6.59 26.58
N THR A 212 20.66 -6.03 27.26
CA THR A 212 19.87 -4.80 26.95
C THR A 212 18.43 -4.94 27.45
N ARG A 213 18.29 -5.31 28.73
CA ARG A 213 17.10 -4.95 29.51
C ARG A 213 17.45 -3.64 30.22
N GLY A 214 16.79 -2.53 29.84
CA GLY A 214 16.75 -1.33 30.69
C GLY A 214 17.32 -0.02 30.14
N LEU A 215 17.02 0.37 28.88
CA LEU A 215 17.25 1.74 28.43
C LEU A 215 15.93 2.40 27.98
N ASN A 216 15.76 3.64 28.43
CA ASN A 216 14.56 4.46 28.29
C ASN A 216 14.43 4.98 26.83
N TYR A 217 13.20 5.23 26.40
CA TYR A 217 12.83 5.49 24.98
C TYR A 217 13.39 6.79 24.36
N GLN A 218 14.19 7.57 25.09
CA GLN A 218 14.75 8.85 24.61
C GLN A 218 16.19 8.75 24.06
N GLU A 219 16.95 7.68 24.36
CA GLU A 219 18.35 7.57 23.92
C GLU A 219 18.55 6.87 22.57
N VAL A 220 17.54 6.17 22.05
CA VAL A 220 17.61 5.48 20.75
C VAL A 220 17.62 6.48 19.57
N PHE A 221 17.16 7.71 19.78
CA PHE A 221 17.03 8.71 18.71
C PHE A 221 18.33 9.44 18.35
N TYR A 222 19.31 9.47 19.26
CA TYR A 222 20.57 10.19 19.03
C TYR A 222 21.61 9.39 18.22
N VAL A 223 21.52 8.06 18.20
CA VAL A 223 22.51 7.20 17.51
C VAL A 223 22.23 7.07 16.00
N VAL A 224 20.99 7.33 15.55
CA VAL A 224 20.59 7.16 14.14
C VAL A 224 20.79 8.46 13.32
N SER A 225 21.10 9.59 13.95
CA SER A 225 21.18 10.90 13.28
C SER A 225 22.60 11.38 12.93
N SER A 226 23.64 10.58 13.16
CA SER A 226 25.05 10.97 12.96
C SER A 226 25.75 10.31 11.76
N GLY A 227 25.00 9.65 10.87
CA GLY A 227 25.56 8.85 9.77
C GLY A 227 25.26 9.43 8.39
N LEU A 228 25.72 10.65 8.12
CA LEU A 228 25.70 11.25 6.78
C LEU A 228 26.92 12.17 6.65
N GLU A 229 27.99 11.65 6.05
CA GLU A 229 28.98 12.42 5.27
C GLU A 229 29.95 11.48 4.54
N PHE A 230 30.20 11.83 3.27
CA PHE A 230 30.91 11.17 2.15
C PHE A 230 30.19 10.09 1.34
#